data_AF-A0A371HIL0-F1
#
_entry.id   AF-A0A371HIL0-F1
#
_cell.length_a   1.000
_cell.length_b   1.000
_cell.length_c   1.000
_cell.angle_alpha   90.00
_cell.angle_beta   90.00
_cell.angle_gamma   90.00
#
_symmetry.space_group_name_H-M   'P 1'
#
loop_
_entity.id
_entity.type
_entity.pdbx_description
1 polymer ?
#
loop_
_entity_poly.entity_id
_entity_poly.type
_entity_poly.pdbx_seq_one_letter_code
_entity_poly.pdbx_strand_id
1 'polypeptide(L)'
;MVYYNCKMNIAAAPSKSMGIRLSHSMKVQQLKTSLSASKQKHQENSTEDGVTYKDWHGMLPYTLHGYRTSIRTSTGATPYSLVYGTEAVLPIEVEIPSSRVIAEAELEDAEWIQSWRDQLNLIEEKRLTALCHKQLYQKRIKSAFDRKLRPH
;
A
#
# COMPACT_ATOMS: atom_id res chain seq x y z
N MET A 1 39.92 -1.20 2.95
CA MET A 1 38.70 -0.92 3.73
C MET A 1 38.66 0.56 4.06
N VAL A 2 37.66 1.30 3.60
CA VAL A 2 37.45 2.70 4.02
C VAL A 2 35.98 2.85 4.38
N TYR A 3 35.71 2.88 5.69
CA TYR A 3 34.40 3.21 6.24
C TYR A 3 34.23 4.73 6.19
N TYR A 4 33.32 5.24 5.35
CA TYR A 4 32.90 6.63 5.44
C TYR A 4 31.93 6.79 6.61
N ASN A 5 32.46 7.25 7.75
CA ASN A 5 31.68 7.73 8.89
C ASN A 5 31.09 9.11 8.56
N CYS A 6 29.86 9.14 8.05
CA CYS A 6 29.10 10.39 7.94
C CYS A 6 28.45 10.69 9.29
N LYS A 7 29.11 11.52 10.12
CA LYS A 7 28.48 12.16 11.29
C LYS A 7 27.43 13.15 10.77
N MET A 8 26.19 12.69 10.66
CA MET A 8 25.03 13.57 10.49
C MET A 8 24.86 14.38 11.79
N ASN A 9 25.31 15.64 11.77
CA ASN A 9 24.88 16.64 12.75
C ASN A 9 23.40 16.92 12.51
N ILE A 10 22.52 16.21 13.24
CA ILE A 10 21.08 16.47 13.21
C ILE A 10 20.85 17.77 13.99
N ALA A 11 20.73 18.87 13.25
CA ALA A 11 20.12 20.10 13.75
C ALA A 11 18.74 19.78 14.36
N ALA A 12 18.40 20.45 15.46
CA ALA A 12 17.23 20.21 16.29
C ALA A 12 15.97 19.78 15.51
N ALA A 13 15.52 18.55 15.77
CA ALA A 13 14.52 17.86 14.96
C ALA A 13 13.10 18.47 15.07
N PRO A 14 12.43 18.82 13.94
CA PRO A 14 11.03 19.27 13.92
C PRO A 14 10.02 18.20 14.36
N SER A 15 10.48 16.96 14.61
CA SER A 15 9.63 15.84 15.05
C SER A 15 8.97 16.07 16.41
N LYS A 16 9.65 16.75 17.35
CA LYS A 16 9.12 16.95 18.71
C LYS A 16 8.05 18.03 18.78
N SER A 17 8.19 19.11 18.01
CA SER A 17 7.20 20.20 17.95
C SER A 17 5.91 19.79 17.24
N MET A 18 5.97 18.77 16.38
CA MET A 18 4.81 18.23 15.68
C MET A 18 4.18 17.02 16.41
N GLY A 19 4.62 16.72 17.65
CA GLY A 19 4.08 15.62 18.47
C GLY A 19 4.40 14.21 17.95
N ILE A 20 5.32 14.08 16.98
CA ILE A 20 5.67 12.81 16.34
C ILE A 20 6.64 12.04 17.24
N ARG A 21 6.19 10.89 17.77
CA ARG A 21 7.02 9.97 18.55
C ARG A 21 7.82 9.05 17.63
N LEU A 22 9.14 9.25 17.55
CA LEU A 22 10.04 8.33 16.86
C LEU A 22 10.29 7.09 17.72
N SER A 23 9.67 5.96 17.38
CA SER A 23 10.05 4.66 17.93
C SER A 23 11.23 4.10 17.13
N HIS A 24 12.36 3.89 17.80
CA HIS A 24 13.53 3.26 17.16
C HIS A 24 13.26 1.76 17.01
N SER A 25 12.91 1.33 15.80
CA SER A 25 12.94 -0.09 15.43
C SER A 25 13.44 -0.23 14.00
N MET A 26 14.77 -0.37 13.86
CA MET A 26 15.38 -0.81 12.61
C MET A 26 15.51 -2.33 12.63
N LYS A 27 14.53 -2.99 12.01
CA LYS A 27 14.77 -4.25 11.29
C LYS A 27 14.22 -4.10 9.88
N VAL A 28 14.90 -3.31 9.07
CA VAL A 28 14.77 -3.37 7.60
C VAL A 28 15.71 -4.47 7.11
N GLN A 29 15.29 -5.72 7.27
CA GLN A 29 15.75 -6.80 6.42
C GLN A 29 14.51 -7.45 5.83
N GLN A 30 14.57 -7.76 4.53
CA GLN A 30 13.52 -8.37 3.69
C GLN A 30 12.61 -7.39 2.92
N LEU A 31 13.16 -6.42 2.19
CA LEU A 31 12.45 -5.76 1.06
C LEU A 31 13.38 -5.54 -0.13
N LYS A 32 13.96 -6.60 -0.68
CA LYS A 32 14.66 -6.54 -1.98
C LYS A 32 14.27 -7.63 -3.00
N THR A 33 13.28 -8.49 -2.75
CA THR A 33 13.12 -9.71 -3.58
C THR A 33 11.73 -10.02 -4.11
N SER A 34 10.84 -9.04 -4.26
CA SER A 34 9.52 -9.33 -4.88
C SER A 34 8.91 -8.22 -5.74
N LEU A 35 9.67 -7.16 -6.09
CA LEU A 35 9.17 -6.13 -7.01
C LEU A 35 9.20 -6.57 -8.49
N SER A 36 9.75 -7.74 -8.83
CA SER A 36 9.94 -8.16 -10.22
C SER A 36 8.86 -9.09 -10.80
N ALA A 37 7.79 -9.43 -10.08
CA ALA A 37 6.91 -10.55 -10.49
C ALA A 37 5.39 -10.30 -10.41
N SER A 38 4.92 -9.08 -10.63
CA SER A 38 3.49 -8.86 -10.96
C SER A 38 3.38 -7.81 -12.06
N LYS A 39 3.68 -8.23 -13.29
CA LYS A 39 3.24 -7.53 -14.49
C LYS A 39 1.80 -7.97 -14.74
N GLN A 40 0.84 -7.10 -14.43
CA GLN A 40 -0.52 -7.27 -14.93
C GLN A 40 -0.79 -6.09 -15.88
N LYS A 41 -1.07 -6.49 -17.11
CA LYS A 41 -1.13 -5.68 -18.32
C LYS A 41 -2.57 -5.23 -18.51
N HIS A 42 -2.93 -4.01 -18.10
CA HIS A 42 -4.15 -3.33 -18.55
C HIS A 42 -4.00 -1.81 -18.44
N GLN A 43 -3.59 -1.22 -19.56
CA GLN A 43 -4.23 -0.12 -20.29
C GLN A 43 -3.11 0.56 -21.11
N GLU A 44 -2.88 0.05 -22.32
CA GLU A 44 -2.22 0.84 -23.37
C GLU A 44 -3.16 2.00 -23.70
N ASN A 45 -2.68 3.21 -23.43
CA ASN A 45 -2.86 4.40 -24.26
C ASN A 45 -2.07 5.54 -23.61
N SER A 46 -0.84 5.73 -24.07
CA SER A 46 -0.23 7.01 -24.45
C SER A 46 1.27 7.00 -24.19
N THR A 47 1.98 7.27 -25.29
CA THR A 47 3.39 7.62 -25.44
C THR A 47 4.43 6.58 -25.04
N GLU A 48 5.07 6.04 -26.08
CA GLU A 48 6.43 5.52 -26.08
C GLU A 48 7.44 6.61 -25.69
N ASP A 49 7.33 7.20 -24.50
CA ASP A 49 8.39 8.04 -23.96
C ASP A 49 9.32 7.14 -23.15
N GLY A 50 10.56 7.04 -23.62
CA GLY A 50 11.61 6.25 -22.98
C GLY A 50 11.76 6.66 -21.52
N VAL A 51 11.17 5.87 -20.61
CA VAL A 51 11.26 6.10 -19.17
C VAL A 51 12.70 5.87 -18.73
N THR A 52 13.49 6.93 -18.75
CA THR A 52 14.82 6.98 -18.16
C THR A 52 14.71 7.02 -16.64
N TYR A 53 15.56 6.24 -15.94
CA TYR A 53 15.66 6.23 -14.46
C TYR A 53 15.82 7.64 -13.82
N LYS A 54 16.21 8.64 -14.63
CA LYS A 54 16.39 10.03 -14.22
C LYS A 54 15.07 10.74 -13.85
N ASP A 55 13.92 10.29 -14.35
CA ASP A 55 12.63 10.97 -14.17
C ASP A 55 11.71 10.28 -13.14
N TRP A 56 12.31 9.56 -12.19
CA TRP A 56 11.58 8.80 -11.16
C TRP A 56 10.59 9.65 -10.35
N HIS A 57 10.87 10.95 -10.19
CA HIS A 57 10.03 11.89 -9.46
C HIS A 57 8.68 12.13 -10.16
N GLY A 58 8.66 12.17 -11.49
CA GLY A 58 7.42 12.26 -12.27
C GLY A 58 6.59 10.97 -12.22
N MET A 59 7.25 9.83 -12.02
CA MET A 59 6.61 8.51 -11.91
C MET A 59 6.07 8.22 -10.49
N LEU A 60 6.52 8.98 -9.48
CA LEU A 60 6.19 8.74 -8.08
C LEU A 60 4.67 8.76 -7.78
N PRO A 61 3.87 9.71 -8.30
CA PRO A 61 2.42 9.70 -8.10
C PRO A 61 1.75 8.42 -8.63
N TYR A 62 2.13 7.96 -9.82
CA TYR A 62 1.57 6.76 -10.45
C TYR A 62 1.94 5.48 -9.71
N THR A 63 3.20 5.34 -9.31
CA THR A 63 3.67 4.18 -8.53
C THR A 63 3.02 4.13 -7.16
N LEU A 64 2.84 5.28 -6.49
CA LEU A 64 2.15 5.36 -5.21
C LEU A 64 0.66 5.01 -5.35
N HIS A 65 0.01 5.48 -6.41
CA HIS A 65 -1.37 5.12 -6.70
C HIS A 65 -1.51 3.61 -6.91
N GLY A 66 -0.70 3.02 -7.80
CA GLY A 66 -0.71 1.57 -8.04
C GLY A 66 -0.42 0.76 -6.78
N TYR A 67 0.49 1.21 -5.92
CA TYR A 67 0.74 0.57 -4.62
C TYR A 67 -0.50 0.60 -3.71
N ARG A 68 -1.22 1.72 -3.67
CA ARG A 68 -2.41 1.90 -2.82
C ARG A 68 -3.62 1.10 -3.28
N THR A 69 -3.78 0.92 -4.59
CA THR A 69 -4.95 0.24 -5.19
C THR A 69 -4.72 -1.24 -5.52
N SER A 70 -3.48 -1.72 -5.45
CA SER A 70 -3.16 -3.14 -5.69
C SER A 70 -3.27 -3.98 -4.42
N ILE A 71 -3.84 -5.19 -4.56
CA ILE A 71 -3.90 -6.17 -3.47
C ILE A 71 -2.48 -6.61 -3.10
N ARG A 72 -2.15 -6.54 -1.81
CA ARG A 72 -0.84 -6.98 -1.30
C ARG A 72 -0.90 -8.42 -0.88
N THR A 73 0.00 -9.26 -1.39
CA THR A 73 0.14 -10.67 -0.98
C THR A 73 0.39 -10.86 0.52
N SER A 74 0.92 -9.83 1.20
CA SER A 74 1.13 -9.86 2.64
C SER A 74 -0.13 -9.65 3.46
N THR A 75 -1.17 -9.00 2.92
CA THR A 75 -2.39 -8.66 3.68
C THR A 75 -3.67 -9.18 3.03
N GLY A 76 -3.61 -9.60 1.77
CA GLY A 76 -4.79 -10.02 0.99
C GLY A 76 -5.75 -8.89 0.62
N ALA A 77 -5.39 -7.63 0.90
CA ALA A 77 -6.22 -6.44 0.67
C ALA A 77 -5.39 -5.29 0.08
N THR A 78 -6.07 -4.28 -0.47
CA THR A 78 -5.44 -3.05 -0.96
C THR A 78 -5.08 -2.14 0.22
N PRO A 79 -3.93 -1.45 0.22
CA PRO A 79 -3.59 -0.51 1.29
C PRO A 79 -4.62 0.60 1.46
N TYR A 80 -5.26 1.05 0.37
CA TYR A 80 -6.31 2.06 0.42
C TYR A 80 -7.53 1.57 1.21
N SER A 81 -8.04 0.36 0.94
CA SER A 81 -9.24 -0.15 1.61
C SER A 81 -9.04 -0.44 3.09
N LEU A 82 -7.81 -0.72 3.53
CA LEU A 82 -7.50 -0.84 4.96
C LEU A 82 -7.54 0.51 5.70
N VAL A 83 -7.25 1.62 5.01
CA VAL A 83 -7.26 2.96 5.61
C VAL A 83 -8.68 3.53 5.59
N TYR A 84 -9.32 3.52 4.42
CA TYR A 84 -10.59 4.20 4.18
C TYR A 84 -11.81 3.27 4.24
N GLY A 85 -11.63 1.96 4.35
CA GLY A 85 -12.72 0.99 4.46
C GLY A 85 -13.33 0.50 3.15
N THR A 86 -13.15 1.28 2.08
CA THR A 86 -13.66 1.00 0.74
C THR A 86 -12.53 0.94 -0.30
N GLU A 87 -12.79 0.29 -1.42
CA GLU A 87 -11.83 0.28 -2.52
C GLU A 87 -11.75 1.66 -3.19
N ALA A 88 -10.59 2.01 -3.71
CA ALA A 88 -10.42 3.30 -4.38
C ALA A 88 -11.24 3.34 -5.66
N VAL A 89 -12.07 4.36 -5.83
CA VAL A 89 -12.71 4.68 -7.11
C VAL A 89 -11.62 5.25 -8.03
N LEU A 90 -11.42 4.61 -9.18
CA LEU A 90 -10.41 5.04 -10.14
C LEU A 90 -10.91 6.30 -10.88
N PRO A 91 -10.01 7.22 -11.30
CA PRO A 91 -10.44 8.40 -12.06
C PRO A 91 -11.28 8.08 -13.31
N ILE A 92 -10.96 6.98 -14.00
CA ILE A 92 -11.73 6.50 -15.16
C ILE A 92 -13.15 6.08 -14.81
N GLU A 93 -13.40 5.60 -13.59
CA GLU A 93 -14.73 5.24 -13.11
C GLU A 93 -15.59 6.47 -12.78
N VAL A 94 -14.98 7.64 -12.64
CA VAL A 94 -15.67 8.91 -12.46
C VAL A 94 -15.94 9.57 -13.82
N GLU A 95 -14.96 9.52 -14.72
CA GLU A 95 -15.09 10.04 -16.08
C GLU A 95 -16.11 9.23 -16.91
N ILE A 96 -16.10 7.91 -16.74
CA ILE A 96 -17.12 6.99 -17.23
C ILE A 96 -17.79 6.42 -15.99
N PRO A 97 -18.94 6.98 -15.55
CA PRO A 97 -19.60 6.60 -14.32
C PRO A 97 -19.71 5.09 -14.18
N SER A 98 -18.94 4.52 -13.26
CA SER A 98 -18.98 3.09 -13.01
C SER A 98 -20.28 2.71 -12.32
N SER A 99 -20.66 1.43 -12.39
CA SER A 99 -21.85 0.93 -11.70
C SER A 99 -21.84 1.25 -10.19
N ARG A 100 -20.66 1.41 -9.57
CA ARG A 100 -20.53 1.81 -8.16
C ARG A 100 -20.95 3.26 -7.95
N VAL A 101 -20.42 4.15 -8.79
CA VAL A 101 -20.72 5.59 -8.74
C VAL A 101 -22.20 5.85 -9.03
N ILE A 102 -22.76 5.15 -10.02
CA ILE A 102 -24.19 5.24 -10.35
C ILE A 102 -25.04 4.71 -9.20
N ALA A 103 -24.73 3.51 -8.69
CA ALA A 103 -25.50 2.92 -7.59
C ALA A 103 -25.49 3.78 -6.33
N GLU A 104 -24.36 4.41 -6.00
CA GLU A 104 -24.30 5.36 -4.88
C GLU A 104 -25.14 6.61 -5.17
N ALA A 105 -25.05 7.20 -6.36
CA ALA A 105 -25.78 8.41 -6.71
C ALA A 105 -27.32 8.25 -6.76
N GLU A 106 -27.83 7.03 -6.94
CA GLU A 106 -29.25 6.72 -7.02
C GLU A 106 -29.90 6.38 -5.66
N LEU A 107 -29.13 6.26 -4.58
CA LEU A 107 -29.66 5.93 -3.26
C LEU A 107 -30.43 7.10 -2.63
N GLU A 108 -31.56 6.79 -2.00
CA GLU A 108 -32.25 7.74 -1.13
C GLU A 108 -31.42 7.99 0.15
N ASP A 109 -31.52 9.18 0.75
CA ASP A 109 -30.74 9.59 1.92
C ASP A 109 -30.75 8.55 3.06
N ALA A 110 -31.90 7.94 3.34
CA ALA A 110 -32.03 6.93 4.39
C ALA A 110 -31.26 5.64 4.07
N GLU A 111 -31.30 5.21 2.81
CA GLU A 111 -30.59 4.03 2.30
C GLU A 111 -29.08 4.29 2.22
N TRP A 112 -28.69 5.49 1.77
CA TRP A 112 -27.29 5.93 1.75
C TRP A 112 -26.68 5.88 3.15
N ILE A 113 -27.36 6.44 4.15
CA ILE A 113 -26.88 6.44 5.54
C ILE A 113 -26.75 5.00 6.06
N GLN A 114 -27.68 4.11 5.71
CA GLN A 114 -27.63 2.71 6.13
C GLN A 114 -26.47 1.97 5.48
N SER A 115 -26.29 2.12 4.17
CA SER A 115 -25.15 1.57 3.42
C SER A 115 -23.81 2.01 4.02
N TRP A 116 -23.69 3.31 4.36
CA TRP A 116 -22.49 3.83 5.01
C TRP A 116 -22.21 3.20 6.38
N ARG A 117 -23.26 2.98 7.19
CA ARG A 117 -23.12 2.28 8.48
C ARG A 117 -22.65 0.84 8.29
N ASP A 118 -23.20 0.14 7.31
CA ASP A 118 -22.83 -1.25 7.02
C ASP A 118 -21.38 -1.33 6.50
N GLN A 119 -20.97 -0.41 5.63
CA GLN A 119 -19.59 -0.28 5.19
C GLN A 119 -18.64 -0.07 6.37
N LEU A 120 -18.98 0.84 7.30
CA LEU A 120 -18.20 1.12 8.52
C LEU A 120 -18.03 -0.12 9.40
N ASN A 121 -19.11 -0.89 9.59
CA ASN A 121 -19.06 -2.14 10.36
C ASN A 121 -18.11 -3.16 9.72
N LEU A 122 -18.10 -3.25 8.39
CA LEU A 122 -17.25 -4.17 7.65
C LEU A 122 -15.76 -3.79 7.65
N ILE A 123 -15.40 -2.53 7.92
CA ILE A 123 -14.00 -2.07 7.92
C ILE A 123 -13.17 -2.86 8.93
N GLU A 124 -13.71 -3.04 10.15
CA GLU A 124 -12.94 -3.68 11.21
C GLU A 124 -12.71 -5.16 10.91
N GLU A 125 -13.70 -5.84 10.34
CA GLU A 125 -13.56 -7.23 9.88
C GLU A 125 -12.51 -7.37 8.78
N LYS A 126 -12.48 -6.44 7.81
CA LYS A 126 -11.46 -6.40 6.76
C LYS A 126 -10.06 -6.21 7.35
N ARG A 127 -9.92 -5.30 8.32
CA ARG A 127 -8.65 -5.04 9.02
C ARG A 127 -8.19 -6.25 9.82
N LEU A 128 -9.09 -6.91 10.53
CA LEU A 128 -8.79 -8.09 11.32
C LEU A 128 -8.33 -9.26 10.42
N THR A 129 -9.05 -9.49 9.33
CA THR A 129 -8.67 -10.47 8.30
C THR A 129 -7.28 -10.18 7.74
N ALA A 130 -7.01 -8.92 7.39
CA ALA A 130 -5.70 -8.51 6.87
C ALA A 130 -4.57 -8.68 7.88
N LEU A 131 -4.82 -8.46 9.17
CA LEU A 131 -3.87 -8.70 10.24
C LEU A 131 -3.55 -10.20 10.38
N CYS A 132 -4.56 -11.05 10.35
CA CYS A 132 -4.38 -12.51 10.37
C CYS A 132 -3.54 -12.97 9.17
N HIS A 133 -3.87 -12.50 7.97
CA HIS A 133 -3.13 -12.81 6.75
C HIS A 133 -1.67 -12.37 6.85
N LYS A 134 -1.42 -11.17 7.38
CA LYS A 134 -0.07 -10.63 7.60
C LYS A 134 0.74 -11.49 8.56
N GLN A 135 0.16 -11.93 9.66
CA GLN A 135 0.84 -12.80 10.61
C GLN A 135 1.20 -14.14 9.96
N LEU A 136 0.28 -14.74 9.21
CA LEU A 136 0.54 -16.00 8.50
C LEU A 136 1.63 -15.83 7.45
N TYR A 137 1.58 -14.76 6.65
CA TYR A 137 2.60 -14.42 5.67
C TYR A 137 3.98 -14.27 6.33
N GLN A 138 4.06 -13.51 7.42
CA GLN A 138 5.31 -13.34 8.17
C GLN A 138 5.86 -14.67 8.71
N LYS A 139 5.01 -15.54 9.27
CA LYS A 139 5.41 -16.88 9.72
C LYS A 139 5.99 -17.69 8.57
N ARG A 140 5.34 -17.68 7.40
CA ARG A 140 5.82 -18.40 6.19
C ARG A 140 7.19 -17.88 5.73
N ILE A 141 7.36 -16.57 5.65
CA ILE A 141 8.64 -15.96 5.23
C ILE A 141 9.74 -16.28 6.24
N LYS A 142 9.45 -16.20 7.54
CA LYS A 142 10.40 -16.57 8.60
C LYS A 142 10.84 -18.02 8.46
N SER A 143 9.91 -18.97 8.38
CA SER A 143 10.24 -20.39 8.24
C SER A 143 11.03 -20.70 6.97
N ALA A 144 10.70 -20.05 5.85
CA ALA A 144 11.45 -20.21 4.60
C ALA A 144 12.89 -19.70 4.71
N PHE A 145 13.10 -18.61 5.44
CA PHE A 145 14.42 -18.06 5.71
C PHE A 145 15.21 -18.97 6.68
N ASP A 146 14.60 -19.37 7.80
CA ASP A 146 15.24 -20.24 8.80
C ASP A 146 15.66 -21.59 8.19
N ARG A 147 14.87 -22.14 7.25
CA ARG A 147 15.24 -23.36 6.49
C ARG A 147 16.51 -23.17 5.66
N LYS A 148 16.73 -22.00 5.07
CA LYS A 148 17.93 -21.70 4.27
C LYS A 148 19.19 -21.51 5.11
N LEU A 149 19.03 -21.18 6.39
CA LEU A 149 20.15 -20.93 7.31
C LEU A 149 20.64 -22.17 8.07
N ARG A 150 19.96 -23.31 7.97
CA ARG A 150 20.46 -24.57 8.55
C ARG A 150 21.41 -25.23 7.53
N PRO A 151 22.72 -25.35 7.81
CA PRO A 151 23.63 -26.12 6.99
C PRO A 151 23.27 -27.61 7.09
N HIS A 152 23.42 -28.34 5.99
CA HIS A 152 23.34 -29.81 5.96
C HIS A 152 24.53 -30.46 6.64
#